data_AF-A0A916XAI7-F1
#
_entry.id   AF-A0A916XAI7-F1
#
_cell.length_a   1.000
_cell.length_b   1.000
_cell.length_c   1.000
_cell.angle_alpha   90.00
_cell.angle_beta   90.00
_cell.angle_gamma   90.00
#
_symmetry.space_group_name_H-M   'P 1'
#
loop_
_entity.id
_entity.type
_entity.pdbx_description
1 polymer ?
#
loop_
_entity_poly.entity_id
_entity_poly.type
_entity_poly.pdbx_seq_one_letter_code
_entity_poly.pdbx_strand_id
1 'polypeptide(L)'
;MGKRASAERGAERQSASAVIKTLDHDIARALSRQIAESHRLAFARSFTLAVVQACRDIADLPQAAGRPQDVELLTLAPDALSAAMAYGHSLAKAEPRQAGFLAGTIYTTALPAAYRASHGIFYTPPQLVDRLLAMADDASIDWRSARILDPACGGGAFLAAAALRMVAALEGSDPAFVLQQIGVRLHGFELDPFGAWLAQASVELVLADVIRAAGRPAPRIVEVRDSLGMAPGDIGRFDLVIGNPPYGRVTLAPERRACFSRSVYGHANLYGLFTDAGLRWTRPGGVIAFVTPTSMLSGLYYKSLRGLLAAQAPPIAVAFVHERAGVFEDVLQETILATYRRGGAARSGKVGFIAQGGTALHTAGGFALPAEPEAPWLLPRRPDQVALTRRLRAMRHRLADYGYGVSTGPLVWNRFKDRLQHAHKGGCYPVVWAESVTSSGQFVWRSEKRNHAPWFEARLPRDKWLIVTRPCVLVQRTTAKEQPRRLIAAEMSEAFIGQHGGVVVENHLNMVRALGPDPRAPAAVIAALLNNAAVDAAFRCINGSVAVSAFELEELPLPAPTVMARLAKLVAAGAPAKALDSVIAAAYARGDAAVPS
;
A
#
# COMPACT_ATOMS: atom_id res chain seq x y z
N MET A 1 7.19 55.83 -6.95
CA MET A 1 8.28 55.08 -6.30
C MET A 1 7.95 53.63 -5.89
N GLY A 2 6.69 53.17 -6.00
CA GLY A 2 6.29 51.81 -5.55
C GLY A 2 6.52 50.62 -6.49
N LYS A 3 7.04 50.81 -7.72
CA LYS A 3 7.26 49.71 -8.68
C LYS A 3 8.66 49.09 -8.67
N ARG A 4 9.67 49.73 -8.07
CA ARG A 4 11.05 49.19 -7.98
C ARG A 4 11.29 48.30 -6.76
N ALA A 5 10.60 48.54 -5.64
CA ALA A 5 10.76 47.75 -4.41
C ALA A 5 10.12 46.34 -4.46
N SER A 6 9.28 46.07 -5.47
CA SER A 6 8.69 44.75 -5.75
C SER A 6 9.57 43.89 -6.68
N ALA A 7 10.50 44.49 -7.44
CA ALA A 7 11.34 43.79 -8.39
C ALA A 7 12.67 43.32 -7.77
N GLU A 8 13.17 44.00 -6.74
CA GLU A 8 14.46 43.69 -6.09
C GLU A 8 14.37 42.63 -4.97
N ARG A 9 13.16 42.18 -4.59
CA ARG A 9 12.96 41.11 -3.59
C ARG A 9 12.52 39.76 -4.17
N GLY A 10 12.54 39.64 -5.50
CA GLY A 10 12.52 38.35 -6.20
C GLY A 10 13.90 37.70 -6.27
N ALA A 11 14.76 37.92 -5.27
CA ALA A 11 16.11 37.38 -5.20
C ALA A 11 16.06 35.84 -5.28
N GLU A 12 16.73 35.32 -6.31
CA GLU A 12 17.02 33.91 -6.62
C GLU A 12 16.42 32.89 -5.64
N ARG A 13 15.17 32.48 -5.88
CA ARG A 13 14.68 31.20 -5.34
C ARG A 13 15.60 30.11 -5.91
N GLN A 14 16.42 29.52 -5.04
CA GLN A 14 17.40 28.53 -5.44
C GLN A 14 16.70 27.27 -5.97
N SER A 15 17.30 26.60 -6.96
CA SER A 15 16.78 25.32 -7.44
C SER A 15 16.69 24.31 -6.29
N ALA A 16 15.65 23.48 -6.31
CA ALA A 16 15.37 22.48 -5.27
C ALA A 16 16.60 21.61 -4.91
N SER A 17 17.48 21.33 -5.87
CA SER A 17 18.71 20.55 -5.68
C SER A 17 19.78 21.29 -4.87
N ALA A 18 19.87 22.62 -4.98
CA ALA A 18 20.86 23.42 -4.26
C ALA A 18 20.52 23.54 -2.78
N VAL A 19 19.25 23.76 -2.43
CA VAL A 19 18.80 23.87 -1.03
C VAL A 19 18.85 22.53 -0.30
N ILE A 20 18.47 21.42 -0.97
CA ILE A 20 18.57 20.07 -0.39
C ILE A 20 20.04 19.71 -0.08
N LYS A 21 20.98 20.04 -0.97
CA LYS A 21 22.41 19.73 -0.74
C LYS A 21 23.00 20.46 0.46
N THR A 22 22.42 21.60 0.86
CA THR A 22 22.86 22.39 2.01
C THR A 22 22.13 22.06 3.32
N LEU A 23 21.02 21.33 3.26
CA LEU A 23 20.22 20.98 4.43
C LEU A 23 20.62 19.60 4.96
N ASP A 24 21.26 19.57 6.12
CA ASP A 24 21.51 18.32 6.84
C ASP A 24 20.20 17.80 7.45
N HIS A 25 19.51 16.90 6.73
CA HIS A 25 18.30 16.24 7.22
C HIS A 25 18.55 15.34 8.43
N ASP A 26 19.80 14.90 8.64
CA ASP A 26 20.17 14.06 9.76
C ASP A 26 20.45 14.86 11.04
N ILE A 27 20.52 16.21 10.98
CA ILE A 27 20.76 17.03 12.17
C ILE A 27 19.71 16.79 13.26
N ALA A 28 18.43 16.71 12.89
CA ALA A 28 17.36 16.47 13.84
C ALA A 28 17.41 15.05 14.43
N ARG A 29 17.86 14.06 13.65
CA ARG A 29 18.08 12.68 14.09
C ARG A 29 19.28 12.58 15.03
N ALA A 30 20.37 13.27 14.71
CA ALA A 30 21.58 13.30 15.52
C ALA A 30 21.30 13.95 16.88
N LEU A 31 20.61 15.09 16.90
CA LEU A 31 20.21 15.77 18.12
C LEU A 31 19.19 14.94 18.92
N SER A 32 18.19 14.33 18.27
CA SER A 32 17.18 13.53 18.99
C SER A 32 17.77 12.28 19.65
N ARG A 33 18.84 11.70 19.10
CA ARG A 33 19.55 10.55 19.71
C ARG A 33 20.23 10.90 21.02
N GLN A 34 20.61 12.15 21.24
CA GLN A 34 21.18 12.65 22.49
C GLN A 34 20.12 12.85 23.58
N ILE A 35 18.83 12.86 23.21
CA ILE A 35 17.70 12.98 24.13
C ILE A 35 17.28 11.59 24.62
N ALA A 36 16.96 11.50 25.92
CA ALA A 36 16.38 10.30 26.53
C ALA A 36 15.11 9.87 25.78
N GLU A 37 14.92 8.57 25.58
CA GLU A 37 13.83 8.04 24.73
C GLU A 37 12.44 8.55 25.12
N SER A 38 12.18 8.70 26.43
CA SER A 38 10.92 9.24 26.97
C SER A 38 10.63 10.69 26.54
N HIS A 39 11.65 11.50 26.26
CA HIS A 39 11.53 12.91 25.91
C HIS A 39 11.68 13.19 24.40
N ARG A 40 12.03 12.17 23.59
CA ARG A 40 12.27 12.34 22.15
C ARG A 40 11.06 12.84 21.38
N LEU A 41 9.85 12.44 21.77
CA LEU A 41 8.61 12.93 21.14
C LEU A 41 8.44 14.44 21.36
N ALA A 42 8.57 14.89 22.61
CA ALA A 42 8.44 16.30 22.96
C ALA A 42 9.58 17.14 22.35
N PHE A 43 10.80 16.58 22.27
CA PHE A 43 11.90 17.20 21.51
C PHE A 43 11.57 17.35 20.02
N ALA A 44 11.09 16.29 19.36
CA ALA A 44 10.73 16.33 17.94
C ALA A 44 9.67 17.41 17.65
N ARG A 45 8.67 17.53 18.54
CA ARG A 45 7.63 18.57 18.47
C ARG A 45 8.22 19.97 18.65
N SER A 46 9.02 20.20 19.69
CA SER A 46 9.66 21.49 19.96
C SER A 46 10.62 21.93 18.85
N PHE A 47 11.45 21.01 18.35
CA PHE A 47 12.40 21.29 17.28
C PHE A 47 11.67 21.69 16.00
N THR A 48 10.66 20.91 15.61
CA THR A 48 9.84 21.22 14.41
C THR A 48 9.07 22.53 14.59
N LEU A 49 8.55 22.81 15.78
CA LEU A 49 7.90 24.09 16.09
C LEU A 49 8.84 25.28 15.85
N ALA A 50 10.07 25.20 16.36
CA ALA A 50 11.08 26.25 16.17
C ALA A 50 11.48 26.41 14.69
N VAL A 51 11.62 25.30 13.95
CA VAL A 51 11.89 25.31 12.50
C VAL A 51 10.79 26.05 11.73
N VAL A 52 9.53 25.68 11.98
CA VAL A 52 8.37 26.30 11.31
C VAL A 52 8.26 27.77 11.69
N GLN A 53 8.44 28.13 12.96
CA GLN A 53 8.37 29.53 13.40
C GLN A 53 9.42 30.38 12.70
N ALA A 54 10.68 29.94 12.67
CA ALA A 54 11.74 30.66 11.95
C ALA A 54 11.45 30.80 10.45
N CYS A 55 10.84 29.80 9.82
CA CYS A 55 10.40 29.88 8.43
C CYS A 55 9.29 30.92 8.22
N ARG A 56 8.30 30.94 9.12
CA ARG A 56 7.19 31.90 9.09
C ARG A 56 7.63 33.35 9.30
N ASP A 57 8.59 33.56 10.20
CA ASP A 57 9.13 34.89 10.50
C ASP A 57 9.80 35.49 9.26
N ILE A 58 10.55 34.69 8.48
CA ILE A 58 11.12 35.14 7.20
C ILE A 58 10.03 35.36 6.14
N ALA A 59 8.99 34.53 6.12
CA ALA A 59 7.90 34.65 5.18
C ALA A 59 6.97 35.86 5.45
N ASP A 60 7.22 36.63 6.52
CA ASP A 60 6.44 37.80 6.93
C ASP A 60 4.93 37.48 7.01
N LEU A 61 4.63 36.31 7.58
CA LEU A 61 3.27 35.84 7.74
C LEU A 61 2.60 36.54 8.94
N PRO A 62 1.40 37.13 8.78
CA PRO A 62 0.63 37.65 9.90
C PRO A 62 0.33 36.54 10.91
N GLN A 63 0.04 36.92 12.15
CA GLN A 63 -0.10 36.00 13.27
C GLN A 63 -1.26 35.00 13.06
N ALA A 64 -0.95 33.76 12.63
CA ALA A 64 -1.71 32.51 12.79
C ALA A 64 -0.99 31.36 12.07
N ALA A 65 -0.28 30.49 12.79
CA ALA A 65 -0.80 29.28 13.41
C ALA A 65 -0.46 29.40 14.90
N GLY A 66 -1.44 29.21 15.79
CA GLY A 66 -1.16 29.24 17.24
C GLY A 66 -0.11 28.18 17.62
N ARG A 67 0.54 28.33 18.78
CA ARG A 67 1.34 27.24 19.35
C ARG A 67 0.48 25.97 19.41
N PRO A 68 0.99 24.78 19.03
CA PRO A 68 0.21 23.56 19.09
C PRO A 68 -0.30 23.35 20.52
N GLN A 69 -1.61 23.08 20.64
CA GLN A 69 -2.31 22.88 21.91
C GLN A 69 -2.34 21.38 22.24
N ASP A 70 -2.56 21.05 23.51
CA ASP A 70 -2.70 19.66 24.00
C ASP A 70 -1.52 18.73 23.65
N VAL A 71 -0.32 19.30 23.56
CA VAL A 71 0.92 18.55 23.30
C VAL A 71 2.03 18.95 24.26
N GLU A 72 2.83 17.97 24.65
CA GLU A 72 4.05 18.19 25.41
C GLU A 72 5.12 18.84 24.53
N LEU A 73 5.71 19.92 25.04
CA LEU A 73 6.81 20.66 24.43
C LEU A 73 7.90 20.89 25.47
N LEU A 74 9.15 20.76 25.06
CA LEU A 74 10.32 21.05 25.87
C LEU A 74 10.95 22.38 25.48
N THR A 75 11.68 22.98 26.41
CA THR A 75 12.65 24.04 26.10
C THR A 75 13.85 23.42 25.40
N LEU A 76 14.16 23.89 24.19
CA LEU A 76 15.33 23.43 23.44
C LEU A 76 16.61 24.00 24.07
N ALA A 77 17.66 23.18 24.11
CA ALA A 77 19.00 23.67 24.41
C ALA A 77 19.46 24.69 23.34
N PRO A 78 20.35 25.65 23.69
CA PRO A 78 20.71 26.75 22.77
C PRO A 78 21.24 26.30 21.41
N ASP A 79 21.98 25.20 21.37
CA ASP A 79 22.51 24.56 20.16
C ASP A 79 21.39 23.98 19.29
N ALA A 80 20.45 23.24 19.88
CA ALA A 80 19.30 22.68 19.18
C ALA A 80 18.36 23.78 18.66
N LEU A 81 18.16 24.85 19.43
CA LEU A 81 17.37 26.01 19.00
C LEU A 81 18.05 26.73 17.82
N SER A 82 19.36 26.98 17.91
CA SER A 82 20.15 27.59 16.83
C SER A 82 20.09 26.77 15.55
N ALA A 83 20.22 25.43 15.66
CA ALA A 83 20.07 24.51 14.54
C ALA A 83 18.67 24.57 13.92
N ALA A 84 17.62 24.57 14.75
CA ALA A 84 16.24 24.69 14.28
C ALA A 84 16.00 26.03 13.54
N MET A 85 16.50 27.14 14.07
CA MET A 85 16.39 28.46 13.43
C MET A 85 17.14 28.50 12.08
N ALA A 86 18.39 28.01 12.04
CA ALA A 86 19.17 27.95 10.80
C ALA A 86 18.48 27.09 9.72
N TYR A 87 17.90 25.96 10.13
CA TYR A 87 17.13 25.09 9.25
C TYR A 87 15.86 25.80 8.74
N GLY A 88 15.09 26.43 9.64
CA GLY A 88 13.90 27.22 9.28
C GLY A 88 14.21 28.38 8.32
N HIS A 89 15.33 29.08 8.54
CA HIS A 89 15.77 30.15 7.65
C HIS A 89 16.13 29.64 6.24
N SER A 90 16.66 28.42 6.16
CA SER A 90 16.98 27.77 4.89
C SER A 90 15.72 27.27 4.18
N LEU A 91 14.74 26.75 4.93
CA LEU A 91 13.42 26.36 4.40
C LEU A 91 12.68 27.54 3.78
N ALA A 92 12.75 28.73 4.38
CA ALA A 92 12.08 29.92 3.86
C ALA A 92 12.58 30.35 2.46
N LYS A 93 13.77 29.90 2.05
CA LYS A 93 14.34 30.13 0.72
C LYS A 93 13.94 29.06 -0.30
N ALA A 94 13.36 27.94 0.15
CA ALA A 94 12.94 26.84 -0.71
C ALA A 94 11.63 27.17 -1.44
N GLU A 95 11.30 26.37 -2.46
CA GLU A 95 9.97 26.39 -3.06
C GLU A 95 8.90 26.04 -2.00
N PRO A 96 7.75 26.73 -1.94
CA PRO A 96 6.83 26.59 -0.80
C PRO A 96 6.32 25.17 -0.53
N ARG A 97 6.03 24.34 -1.56
CA ARG A 97 5.60 22.94 -1.35
C ARG A 97 6.75 22.13 -0.76
N GLN A 98 7.95 22.37 -1.25
CA GLN A 98 9.14 21.73 -0.72
C GLN A 98 9.41 22.13 0.73
N ALA A 99 9.21 23.39 1.09
CA ALA A 99 9.35 23.87 2.47
C ALA A 99 8.42 23.12 3.44
N GLY A 100 7.13 22.97 3.08
CA GLY A 100 6.17 22.20 3.87
C GLY A 100 6.54 20.72 3.99
N PHE A 101 6.94 20.07 2.89
CA PHE A 101 7.36 18.67 2.91
C PHE A 101 8.62 18.44 3.78
N LEU A 102 9.60 19.33 3.70
CA LEU A 102 10.83 19.24 4.49
C LEU A 102 10.59 19.52 5.98
N ALA A 103 9.69 20.46 6.31
CA ALA A 103 9.20 20.67 7.68
C ALA A 103 8.46 19.42 8.21
N GLY A 104 7.76 18.69 7.35
CA GLY A 104 7.23 17.38 7.69
C GLY A 104 8.34 16.35 7.97
N THR A 105 9.32 16.29 7.08
CA THR A 105 10.41 15.31 7.14
C THR A 105 11.24 15.47 8.41
N ILE A 106 11.52 16.71 8.84
CA ILE A 106 12.28 16.97 10.07
C ILE A 106 11.57 16.39 11.30
N TYR A 107 10.24 16.51 11.35
CA TYR A 107 9.43 15.92 12.41
C TYR A 107 9.53 14.40 12.40
N THR A 108 9.27 13.75 11.26
CA THR A 108 9.30 12.29 11.16
C THR A 108 10.67 11.68 11.45
N THR A 109 11.74 12.41 11.13
CA THR A 109 13.13 11.98 11.34
C THR A 109 13.56 12.11 12.80
N ALA A 110 13.00 13.06 13.54
CA ALA A 110 13.27 13.25 14.97
C ALA A 110 12.47 12.31 15.88
N LEU A 111 11.36 11.73 15.39
CA LEU A 111 10.47 10.86 16.16
C LEU A 111 11.15 9.54 16.62
N PRO A 112 10.75 8.99 17.78
CA PRO A 112 11.08 7.62 18.14
C PRO A 112 10.55 6.63 17.10
N ALA A 113 11.38 5.67 16.67
CA ALA A 113 10.99 4.69 15.64
C ALA A 113 9.74 3.89 16.02
N ALA A 114 9.61 3.46 17.29
CA ALA A 114 8.43 2.77 17.78
C ALA A 114 7.16 3.65 17.73
N TYR A 115 7.29 4.94 18.06
CA TYR A 115 6.19 5.89 18.00
C TYR A 115 5.72 6.13 16.56
N ARG A 116 6.67 6.43 15.65
CA ARG A 116 6.43 6.60 14.22
C ARG A 116 5.72 5.38 13.61
N ALA A 117 6.20 4.17 13.94
CA ALA A 117 5.62 2.92 13.43
C ALA A 117 4.21 2.64 13.98
N SER A 118 3.99 2.82 15.29
CA SER A 118 2.69 2.57 15.94
C SER A 118 1.59 3.55 15.54
N HIS A 119 1.97 4.79 15.22
CA HIS A 119 1.04 5.85 14.81
C HIS A 119 0.93 5.99 13.28
N GLY A 120 1.70 5.20 12.52
CA GLY A 120 1.64 5.21 11.06
C GLY A 120 2.07 6.53 10.42
N ILE A 121 3.02 7.26 11.04
CA ILE A 121 3.42 8.60 10.59
C ILE A 121 4.42 8.48 9.42
N PHE A 122 3.88 8.53 8.20
CA PHE A 122 4.65 8.49 6.95
C PHE A 122 4.16 9.60 6.03
N TYR A 123 5.00 10.61 5.80
CA TYR A 123 4.64 11.71 4.93
C TYR A 123 4.89 11.39 3.47
N THR A 124 3.90 11.74 2.66
CA THR A 124 3.86 11.42 1.23
C THR A 124 4.82 12.33 0.47
N PRO A 125 5.77 11.78 -0.32
CA PRO A 125 6.67 12.59 -1.12
C PRO A 125 5.93 13.50 -2.11
N PRO A 126 6.46 14.71 -2.40
CA PRO A 126 5.81 15.66 -3.30
C PRO A 126 5.47 15.08 -4.67
N GLN A 127 6.32 14.18 -5.18
CA GLN A 127 6.15 13.54 -6.48
C GLN A 127 4.89 12.66 -6.53
N LEU A 128 4.58 11.95 -5.44
CA LEU A 128 3.35 11.16 -5.34
C LEU A 128 2.12 12.04 -5.13
N VAL A 129 2.26 13.14 -4.38
CA VAL A 129 1.19 14.13 -4.19
C VAL A 129 0.80 14.76 -5.52
N ASP A 130 1.78 15.29 -6.27
CA ASP A 130 1.58 15.90 -7.58
C ASP A 130 0.93 14.91 -8.55
N ARG A 131 1.36 13.64 -8.51
CA ARG A 131 0.79 12.61 -9.38
C ARG A 131 -0.66 12.27 -9.04
N LEU A 132 -1.01 12.17 -7.77
CA LEU A 132 -2.40 11.89 -7.37
C LEU A 132 -3.31 13.07 -7.68
N LEU A 133 -2.83 14.32 -7.53
CA LEU A 133 -3.54 15.53 -7.97
C LEU A 133 -3.71 15.56 -9.49
N ALA A 134 -2.70 15.22 -10.26
CA ALA A 134 -2.82 15.09 -11.72
C ALA A 134 -3.86 14.02 -12.11
N MET A 135 -3.98 12.93 -11.35
CA MET A 135 -5.05 11.94 -11.56
C MET A 135 -6.44 12.48 -11.19
N ALA A 136 -6.54 13.42 -10.25
CA ALA A 136 -7.77 14.15 -9.96
C ALA A 136 -8.10 15.17 -11.06
N ASP A 137 -7.09 15.83 -11.64
CA ASP A 137 -7.22 16.69 -12.83
C ASP A 137 -7.77 15.87 -14.02
N ASP A 138 -7.19 14.70 -14.29
CA ASP A 138 -7.67 13.74 -15.30
C ASP A 138 -9.10 13.24 -15.03
N ALA A 139 -9.54 13.30 -13.76
CA ALA A 139 -10.89 12.96 -13.33
C ALA A 139 -11.84 14.18 -13.32
N SER A 140 -11.44 15.29 -13.94
CA SER A 140 -12.26 16.49 -14.19
C SER A 140 -12.75 17.19 -12.91
N ILE A 141 -11.89 17.27 -11.90
CA ILE A 141 -12.16 18.13 -10.73
C ILE A 141 -12.09 19.61 -11.13
N ASP A 142 -13.14 20.35 -10.82
CA ASP A 142 -13.18 21.82 -11.02
C ASP A 142 -12.64 22.54 -9.77
N TRP A 143 -11.35 22.87 -9.77
CA TRP A 143 -10.70 23.57 -8.66
C TRP A 143 -11.31 24.95 -8.34
N ARG A 144 -12.06 25.57 -9.28
CA ARG A 144 -12.73 26.86 -9.06
C ARG A 144 -13.88 26.75 -8.07
N SER A 145 -14.53 25.59 -7.98
CA SER A 145 -15.74 25.40 -7.17
C SER A 145 -15.73 24.17 -6.25
N ALA A 146 -14.84 23.19 -6.47
CA ALA A 146 -14.79 21.94 -5.73
C ALA A 146 -14.56 22.14 -4.22
N ARG A 147 -15.28 21.36 -3.41
CA ARG A 147 -15.01 21.07 -2.01
C ARG A 147 -14.11 19.84 -1.88
N ILE A 148 -13.03 19.97 -1.13
CA ILE A 148 -11.96 18.99 -1.02
C ILE A 148 -11.79 18.59 0.44
N LEU A 149 -11.62 17.30 0.71
CA LEU A 149 -11.31 16.74 2.02
C LEU A 149 -10.07 15.87 1.96
N ASP A 150 -9.14 16.07 2.88
CA ASP A 150 -8.19 15.03 3.30
C ASP A 150 -8.56 14.50 4.69
N PRO A 151 -9.04 13.25 4.80
CA PRO A 151 -9.57 12.72 6.05
C PRO A 151 -8.50 12.25 7.05
N ALA A 152 -7.23 12.22 6.65
CA ALA A 152 -6.11 11.82 7.50
C ALA A 152 -4.87 12.60 7.05
N CYS A 153 -4.92 13.92 7.22
CA CYS A 153 -4.07 14.83 6.46
C CYS A 153 -2.60 14.82 6.88
N GLY A 154 -2.24 14.25 8.05
CA GLY A 154 -0.87 14.18 8.52
C GLY A 154 -0.23 15.57 8.55
N GLY A 155 0.92 15.73 7.87
CA GLY A 155 1.59 17.02 7.70
C GLY A 155 0.99 17.95 6.64
N GLY A 156 -0.17 17.63 6.07
CA GLY A 156 -0.92 18.51 5.16
C GLY A 156 -0.43 18.54 3.71
N ALA A 157 0.33 17.54 3.26
CA ALA A 157 0.96 17.54 1.93
C ALA A 157 -0.08 17.65 0.78
N PHE A 158 -1.19 16.90 0.85
CA PHE A 158 -2.27 17.00 -0.13
C PHE A 158 -3.06 18.31 0.01
N LEU A 159 -3.30 18.80 1.23
CA LEU A 159 -3.98 20.07 1.46
C LEU A 159 -3.21 21.24 0.88
N ALA A 160 -1.90 21.32 1.13
CA ALA A 160 -1.04 22.37 0.62
C ALA A 160 -1.03 22.39 -0.92
N ALA A 161 -0.90 21.22 -1.54
CA ALA A 161 -0.88 21.11 -3.00
C ALA A 161 -2.27 21.36 -3.63
N ALA A 162 -3.36 20.94 -2.98
CA ALA A 162 -4.72 21.29 -3.37
C ALA A 162 -5.00 22.80 -3.25
N ALA A 163 -4.52 23.44 -2.19
CA ALA A 163 -4.65 24.89 -2.00
C ALA A 163 -3.98 25.65 -3.16
N LEU A 164 -2.80 25.23 -3.61
CA LEU A 164 -2.13 25.84 -4.77
C LEU A 164 -2.90 25.64 -6.08
N ARG A 165 -3.53 24.48 -6.28
CA ARG A 165 -4.44 24.27 -7.42
C ARG A 165 -5.65 25.21 -7.38
N MET A 166 -6.22 25.44 -6.19
CA MET A 166 -7.32 26.39 -6.00
C MET A 166 -6.88 27.83 -6.26
N VAL A 167 -5.71 28.24 -5.77
CA VAL A 167 -5.13 29.58 -6.03
C VAL A 167 -4.95 29.79 -7.53
N ALA A 168 -4.31 28.84 -8.22
CA ALA A 168 -4.11 28.92 -9.67
C ALA A 168 -5.45 28.98 -10.43
N ALA A 169 -6.45 28.21 -10.01
CA ALA A 169 -7.77 28.23 -10.63
C ALA A 169 -8.54 29.53 -10.38
N LEU A 170 -8.19 30.31 -9.35
CA LEU A 170 -8.79 31.60 -9.00
C LEU A 170 -7.91 32.79 -9.38
N GLU A 171 -6.92 32.61 -10.25
CA GLU A 171 -6.03 33.67 -10.72
C GLU A 171 -6.83 34.89 -11.21
N GLY A 172 -6.37 36.09 -10.81
CA GLY A 172 -7.05 37.37 -11.08
C GLY A 172 -8.14 37.75 -10.07
N SER A 173 -8.51 36.87 -9.14
CA SER A 173 -9.44 37.20 -8.05
C SER A 173 -8.77 38.00 -6.93
N ASP A 174 -9.57 38.70 -6.15
CA ASP A 174 -9.12 39.37 -4.93
C ASP A 174 -8.47 38.36 -3.94
N PRO A 175 -7.27 38.62 -3.38
CA PRO A 175 -6.59 37.69 -2.48
C PRO A 175 -7.41 37.33 -1.24
N ALA A 176 -8.17 38.27 -0.69
CA ALA A 176 -9.04 37.98 0.45
C ALA A 176 -10.15 37.01 0.01
N PHE A 177 -10.78 37.23 -1.14
CA PHE A 177 -11.72 36.27 -1.71
C PHE A 177 -11.11 34.87 -1.89
N VAL A 178 -9.88 34.75 -2.40
CA VAL A 178 -9.18 33.46 -2.54
C VAL A 178 -9.04 32.75 -1.19
N LEU A 179 -8.60 33.46 -0.14
CA LEU A 179 -8.51 32.89 1.21
C LEU A 179 -9.87 32.45 1.73
N GLN A 180 -10.94 33.23 1.51
CA GLN A 180 -12.29 32.85 1.92
C GLN A 180 -12.73 31.55 1.23
N GLN A 181 -12.47 31.43 -0.07
CA GLN A 181 -12.80 30.22 -0.83
C GLN A 181 -12.06 28.99 -0.32
N ILE A 182 -10.77 29.13 0.02
CA ILE A 182 -9.99 28.06 0.63
C ILE A 182 -10.62 27.64 1.97
N GLY A 183 -10.96 28.61 2.83
CA GLY A 183 -11.53 28.35 4.15
C GLY A 183 -12.88 27.62 4.13
N VAL A 184 -13.68 27.84 3.09
CA VAL A 184 -15.01 27.20 2.95
C VAL A 184 -14.91 25.84 2.26
N ARG A 185 -13.93 25.64 1.37
CA ARG A 185 -13.91 24.51 0.44
C ARG A 185 -12.81 23.49 0.71
N LEU A 186 -11.72 23.82 1.39
CA LEU A 186 -10.64 22.90 1.70
C LEU A 186 -10.71 22.48 3.17
N HIS A 187 -10.73 21.17 3.43
CA HIS A 187 -10.91 20.62 4.77
C HIS A 187 -9.90 19.50 5.04
N GLY A 188 -9.35 19.47 6.24
CA GLY A 188 -8.40 18.45 6.69
C GLY A 188 -8.75 17.92 8.07
N PHE A 189 -8.68 16.61 8.27
CA PHE A 189 -8.80 15.98 9.57
C PHE A 189 -7.54 15.23 9.94
N GLU A 190 -7.12 15.40 11.20
CA GLU A 190 -5.97 14.71 11.75
C GLU A 190 -6.26 14.31 13.21
N LEU A 191 -5.81 13.14 13.62
CA LEU A 191 -6.04 12.64 14.96
C LEU A 191 -5.02 13.20 15.96
N ASP A 192 -3.76 13.38 15.55
CA ASP A 192 -2.71 13.96 16.40
C ASP A 192 -2.74 15.50 16.36
N PRO A 193 -2.85 16.19 17.51
CA PRO A 193 -2.90 17.65 17.54
C PRO A 193 -1.66 18.33 16.94
N PHE A 194 -0.47 17.72 17.05
CA PHE A 194 0.75 18.28 16.47
C PHE A 194 0.75 18.14 14.94
N GLY A 195 0.35 16.98 14.42
CA GLY A 195 0.13 16.75 12.99
C GLY A 195 -0.87 17.76 12.41
N ALA A 196 -2.00 17.97 13.09
CA ALA A 196 -3.02 18.93 12.66
C ALA A 196 -2.46 20.37 12.56
N TRP A 197 -1.70 20.78 13.58
CA TRP A 197 -1.00 22.06 13.57
C TRP A 197 0.03 22.16 12.42
N LEU A 198 0.81 21.11 12.19
CA LEU A 198 1.82 21.06 11.14
C LEU A 198 1.21 21.11 9.74
N ALA A 199 0.06 20.47 9.53
CA ALA A 199 -0.72 20.57 8.30
C ALA A 199 -1.20 22.00 8.03
N GLN A 200 -1.78 22.64 9.04
CA GLN A 200 -2.22 24.04 8.94
C GLN A 200 -1.05 24.97 8.62
N ALA A 201 0.08 24.81 9.32
CA ALA A 201 1.28 25.59 9.06
C ALA A 201 1.85 25.36 7.64
N SER A 202 1.82 24.12 7.15
CA SER A 202 2.28 23.80 5.78
C SER A 202 1.41 24.46 4.71
N VAL A 203 0.09 24.54 4.94
CA VAL A 203 -0.83 25.26 4.05
C VAL A 203 -0.58 26.76 4.09
N GLU A 204 -0.32 27.34 5.26
CA GLU A 204 0.01 28.76 5.39
C GLU A 204 1.31 29.14 4.70
N LEU A 205 2.33 28.28 4.75
CA LEU A 205 3.59 28.49 4.03
C LEU A 205 3.38 28.54 2.51
N VAL A 206 2.56 27.65 1.93
CA VAL A 206 2.27 27.69 0.49
C VAL A 206 1.35 28.85 0.09
N LEU A 207 0.58 29.39 1.03
CA LEU A 207 -0.31 30.52 0.81
C LEU A 207 0.33 31.88 1.18
N ALA A 208 1.61 31.93 1.53
CA ALA A 208 2.25 33.14 2.07
C ALA A 208 2.07 34.38 1.18
N ASP A 209 2.20 34.23 -0.13
CA ASP A 209 2.01 35.34 -1.07
C ASP A 209 0.55 35.85 -1.08
N VAL A 210 -0.42 34.94 -1.01
CA VAL A 210 -1.86 35.27 -0.96
C VAL A 210 -2.23 35.92 0.38
N ILE A 211 -1.69 35.40 1.48
CA ILE A 211 -1.89 35.90 2.85
C ILE A 211 -1.40 37.35 2.97
N ARG A 212 -0.17 37.61 2.51
CA ARG A 212 0.41 38.97 2.53
C ARG A 212 -0.39 39.93 1.65
N ALA A 213 -0.77 39.51 0.44
CA ALA A 213 -1.56 40.34 -0.46
C ALA A 213 -2.97 40.63 0.09
N ALA A 214 -3.57 39.71 0.84
CA ALA A 214 -4.86 39.89 1.47
C ALA A 214 -4.80 40.71 2.77
N GLY A 215 -3.62 40.88 3.38
CA GLY A 215 -3.44 41.57 4.65
C GLY A 215 -4.16 40.91 5.84
N ARG A 216 -4.44 39.60 5.78
CA ARG A 216 -5.18 38.86 6.80
C ARG A 216 -4.71 37.40 6.92
N PRO A 217 -4.84 36.76 8.09
CA PRO A 217 -4.39 35.38 8.29
C PRO A 217 -5.15 34.39 7.40
N ALA A 218 -4.53 33.22 7.16
CA ALA A 218 -5.19 32.12 6.50
C ALA A 218 -6.38 31.62 7.34
N PRO A 219 -7.45 31.11 6.71
CA PRO A 219 -8.51 30.43 7.43
C PRO A 219 -7.98 29.14 8.05
N ARG A 220 -8.57 28.74 9.18
CA ARG A 220 -8.36 27.42 9.76
C ARG A 220 -9.12 26.38 8.94
N ILE A 221 -8.39 25.44 8.34
CA ILE A 221 -8.96 24.37 7.51
C ILE A 221 -8.70 22.96 8.06
N VAL A 222 -7.80 22.85 9.04
CA VAL A 222 -7.47 21.57 9.68
C VAL A 222 -8.10 21.47 11.07
N GLU A 223 -8.74 20.33 11.35
CA GLU A 223 -9.35 20.04 12.64
C GLU A 223 -8.79 18.76 13.25
N VAL A 224 -8.65 18.75 14.59
CA VAL A 224 -8.26 17.57 15.36
C VAL A 224 -9.48 16.67 15.56
N ARG A 225 -9.60 15.57 14.83
CA ARG A 225 -10.80 14.69 14.84
C ARG A 225 -10.47 13.23 14.50
N ASP A 226 -11.21 12.28 15.11
CA ASP A 226 -11.29 10.90 14.63
C ASP A 226 -12.27 10.80 13.45
N SER A 227 -11.73 10.94 12.24
CA SER A 227 -12.45 10.78 10.99
C SER A 227 -13.29 9.51 10.88
N LEU A 228 -12.83 8.38 11.44
CA LEU A 228 -13.57 7.11 11.36
C LEU A 228 -14.72 7.02 12.37
N GLY A 229 -14.74 7.91 13.37
CA GLY A 229 -15.82 8.05 14.35
C GLY A 229 -16.95 8.97 13.91
N MET A 230 -16.78 9.72 12.81
CA MET A 230 -17.72 10.74 12.36
C MET A 230 -18.80 10.18 11.42
N ALA A 231 -20.01 10.74 11.51
CA ALA A 231 -21.08 10.39 10.59
C ALA A 231 -20.91 11.15 9.25
N PRO A 232 -21.12 10.48 8.09
CA PRO A 232 -21.12 11.16 6.79
C PRO A 232 -22.38 12.02 6.63
N GLY A 233 -22.29 13.28 7.04
CA GLY A 233 -23.40 14.24 6.99
C GLY A 233 -23.10 15.51 7.78
N ASP A 234 -22.34 15.39 8.87
CA ASP A 234 -22.08 16.46 9.85
C ASP A 234 -21.45 17.73 9.24
N ILE A 235 -20.76 17.59 8.10
CA ILE A 235 -19.99 18.64 7.41
C ILE A 235 -20.29 18.71 5.90
N GLY A 236 -21.36 18.03 5.47
CA GLY A 236 -21.73 17.86 4.06
C GLY A 236 -20.84 16.87 3.28
N ARG A 237 -20.97 16.89 1.95
CA ARG A 237 -20.23 16.01 1.02
C ARG A 237 -19.23 16.78 0.17
N PHE A 238 -18.22 16.08 -0.33
CA PHE A 238 -17.07 16.65 -1.04
C PHE A 238 -17.01 16.20 -2.49
N ASP A 239 -16.54 17.09 -3.36
CA ASP A 239 -16.25 16.82 -4.76
C ASP A 239 -15.02 15.92 -4.92
N LEU A 240 -14.04 16.10 -4.04
CA LEU A 240 -12.81 15.33 -3.99
C LEU A 240 -12.50 14.92 -2.55
N VAL A 241 -12.36 13.63 -2.30
CA VAL A 241 -11.71 13.11 -1.09
C VAL A 241 -10.35 12.56 -1.48
N ILE A 242 -9.28 13.18 -1.02
CA ILE A 242 -7.90 12.88 -1.43
C ILE A 242 -7.00 12.64 -0.22
N GLY A 243 -6.00 11.76 -0.33
CA GLY A 243 -5.06 11.57 0.78
C GLY A 243 -4.23 10.29 0.71
N ASN A 244 -3.45 10.09 1.76
CA ASN A 244 -2.75 8.84 2.04
C ASN A 244 -3.22 8.30 3.40
N PRO A 245 -4.29 7.47 3.43
CA PRO A 245 -4.82 6.97 4.69
C PRO A 245 -3.81 6.09 5.44
N PRO A 246 -3.87 6.00 6.78
CA PRO A 246 -2.94 5.19 7.56
C PRO A 246 -3.08 3.69 7.26
N TYR A 247 -1.97 2.95 7.32
CA TYR A 247 -1.92 1.51 7.05
C TYR A 247 -1.71 0.74 8.35
N GLY A 248 -2.56 -0.25 8.62
CA GLY A 248 -2.39 -1.04 9.84
C GLY A 248 -3.59 -1.90 10.14
N ARG A 249 -3.34 -3.12 10.62
CA ARG A 249 -4.39 -4.00 11.13
C ARG A 249 -4.95 -3.41 12.41
N VAL A 250 -6.27 -3.37 12.54
CA VAL A 250 -6.96 -2.89 13.74
C VAL A 250 -8.03 -3.86 14.20
N THR A 251 -8.22 -3.92 15.51
CA THR A 251 -9.38 -4.58 16.12
C THR A 251 -10.45 -3.52 16.35
N LEU A 252 -11.63 -3.74 15.78
CA LEU A 252 -12.75 -2.81 15.90
C LEU A 252 -13.67 -3.24 17.04
N ALA A 253 -14.13 -2.27 17.83
CA ALA A 253 -15.27 -2.46 18.72
C ALA A 253 -16.52 -2.89 17.92
N PRO A 254 -17.46 -3.64 18.51
CA PRO A 254 -18.63 -4.18 17.80
C PRO A 254 -19.42 -3.12 17.01
N GLU A 255 -19.66 -1.95 17.60
CA GLU A 255 -20.39 -0.84 16.97
C GLU A 255 -19.67 -0.32 15.73
N ARG A 256 -18.36 -0.01 15.86
CA ARG A 256 -17.54 0.45 14.72
C ARG A 256 -17.46 -0.64 13.64
N ARG A 257 -17.39 -1.91 14.02
CA ARG A 257 -17.42 -3.03 13.07
C ARG A 257 -18.76 -3.12 12.33
N ALA A 258 -19.88 -2.88 13.01
CA ALA A 258 -21.20 -2.83 12.39
C ALA A 258 -21.29 -1.67 11.37
N CYS A 259 -20.77 -0.49 11.72
CA CYS A 259 -20.72 0.67 10.82
C CYS A 259 -19.98 0.38 9.51
N PHE A 260 -18.89 -0.39 9.56
CA PHE A 260 -18.05 -0.77 8.41
C PHE A 260 -18.31 -2.18 7.87
N SER A 261 -19.41 -2.83 8.27
CA SER A 261 -19.74 -4.21 7.88
C SER A 261 -19.84 -4.42 6.37
N ARG A 262 -20.20 -3.37 5.62
CA ARG A 262 -20.29 -3.40 4.15
C ARG A 262 -18.95 -3.52 3.41
N SER A 263 -17.84 -3.16 4.05
CA SER A 263 -16.50 -3.12 3.45
C SER A 263 -15.50 -4.06 4.14
N VAL A 264 -15.76 -4.43 5.39
CA VAL A 264 -14.86 -5.25 6.22
C VAL A 264 -15.19 -6.73 6.09
N TYR A 265 -14.23 -7.51 5.61
CA TYR A 265 -14.22 -8.97 5.70
C TYR A 265 -13.03 -9.44 6.54
N GLY A 266 -13.26 -10.33 7.53
CA GLY A 266 -12.20 -10.82 8.41
C GLY A 266 -11.56 -9.72 9.28
N HIS A 267 -10.25 -9.49 9.13
CA HIS A 267 -9.53 -8.44 9.87
C HIS A 267 -9.66 -7.09 9.17
N ALA A 268 -9.92 -6.04 9.95
CA ALA A 268 -9.97 -4.68 9.44
C ALA A 268 -8.54 -4.11 9.26
N ASN A 269 -8.39 -3.27 8.24
CA ASN A 269 -7.20 -2.45 8.03
C ASN A 269 -7.62 -1.00 7.86
N LEU A 270 -6.88 -0.07 8.48
CA LEU A 270 -7.19 1.36 8.49
C LEU A 270 -7.45 1.92 7.08
N TYR A 271 -6.58 1.65 6.10
CA TYR A 271 -6.77 2.22 4.76
C TYR A 271 -8.06 1.75 4.10
N GLY A 272 -8.51 0.52 4.40
CA GLY A 272 -9.78 0.00 3.92
C GLY A 272 -10.97 0.72 4.55
N LEU A 273 -10.89 1.02 5.85
CA LEU A 273 -11.90 1.81 6.56
C LEU A 273 -11.96 3.24 6.04
N PHE A 274 -10.80 3.88 5.84
CA PHE A 274 -10.74 5.21 5.23
C PHE A 274 -11.21 5.23 3.78
N THR A 275 -11.00 4.16 3.02
CA THR A 275 -11.56 4.03 1.66
C THR A 275 -13.10 3.99 1.68
N ASP A 276 -13.70 3.22 2.60
CA ASP A 276 -15.15 3.24 2.81
C ASP A 276 -15.64 4.62 3.31
N ALA A 277 -14.97 5.22 4.30
CA ALA A 277 -15.30 6.55 4.81
C ALA A 277 -15.23 7.62 3.71
N GLY A 278 -14.16 7.61 2.90
CA GLY A 278 -14.01 8.50 1.75
C GLY A 278 -15.14 8.34 0.73
N LEU A 279 -15.57 7.10 0.47
CA LEU A 279 -16.78 6.85 -0.33
C LEU A 279 -18.04 7.47 0.28
N ARG A 280 -18.18 7.44 1.61
CA ARG A 280 -19.33 8.05 2.29
C ARG A 280 -19.29 9.58 2.26
N TRP A 281 -18.11 10.19 2.30
CA TRP A 281 -17.97 11.66 2.25
C TRP A 281 -17.98 12.25 0.84
N THR A 282 -17.65 11.46 -0.17
CA THR A 282 -17.68 11.92 -1.56
C THR A 282 -19.12 12.11 -2.03
N ARG A 283 -19.48 13.19 -2.73
CA ARG A 283 -20.83 13.34 -3.32
C ARG A 283 -21.03 12.41 -4.52
N PRO A 284 -22.26 12.07 -4.93
CA PRO A 284 -22.49 11.46 -6.24
C PRO A 284 -21.82 12.28 -7.37
N GLY A 285 -21.10 11.60 -8.26
CA GLY A 285 -20.27 12.20 -9.31
C GLY A 285 -18.89 12.68 -8.85
N GLY A 286 -18.63 12.79 -7.54
CA GLY A 286 -17.34 13.16 -6.98
C GLY A 286 -16.29 12.04 -7.09
N VAL A 287 -15.05 12.39 -6.74
CA VAL A 287 -13.87 11.53 -6.88
C VAL A 287 -13.26 11.21 -5.52
N ILE A 288 -12.86 9.95 -5.35
CA ILE A 288 -11.97 9.52 -4.27
C ILE A 288 -10.60 9.30 -4.90
N ALA A 289 -9.54 9.88 -4.34
CA ALA A 289 -8.18 9.77 -4.84
C ALA A 289 -7.24 9.37 -3.70
N PHE A 290 -6.80 8.11 -3.63
CA PHE A 290 -5.98 7.64 -2.51
C PHE A 290 -4.67 6.97 -2.93
N VAL A 291 -3.67 7.10 -2.07
CA VAL A 291 -2.50 6.22 -2.01
C VAL A 291 -2.86 5.03 -1.13
N THR A 292 -2.89 3.82 -1.68
CA THR A 292 -3.22 2.61 -0.91
C THR A 292 -2.31 1.45 -1.27
N PRO A 293 -2.16 0.44 -0.40
CA PRO A 293 -1.43 -0.76 -0.76
C PRO A 293 -2.04 -1.56 -1.92
N THR A 294 -1.19 -2.19 -2.72
CA THR A 294 -1.59 -3.11 -3.81
C THR A 294 -2.46 -4.28 -3.35
N SER A 295 -2.46 -4.61 -2.06
CA SER A 295 -3.30 -5.68 -1.49
C SER A 295 -4.80 -5.46 -1.69
N MET A 296 -5.25 -4.23 -1.95
CA MET A 296 -6.66 -3.96 -2.27
C MET A 296 -7.10 -4.71 -3.54
N LEU A 297 -6.21 -4.84 -4.52
CA LEU A 297 -6.50 -5.43 -5.84
C LEU A 297 -6.84 -6.92 -5.78
N SER A 298 -6.26 -7.67 -4.85
CA SER A 298 -6.34 -9.14 -4.84
C SER A 298 -6.48 -9.78 -3.45
N GLY A 299 -6.28 -9.04 -2.37
CA GLY A 299 -6.28 -9.61 -1.03
C GLY A 299 -7.67 -10.06 -0.59
N LEU A 300 -7.73 -11.21 0.09
CA LEU A 300 -8.99 -11.79 0.60
C LEU A 300 -9.74 -10.83 1.53
N TYR A 301 -9.04 -10.18 2.46
CA TYR A 301 -9.63 -9.23 3.42
C TYR A 301 -10.24 -7.98 2.77
N TYR A 302 -9.92 -7.71 1.50
CA TYR A 302 -10.44 -6.56 0.75
C TYR A 302 -11.52 -6.94 -0.27
N LYS A 303 -12.01 -8.19 -0.27
CA LYS A 303 -13.02 -8.66 -1.23
C LYS A 303 -14.32 -7.85 -1.15
N SER A 304 -14.82 -7.59 0.06
CA SER A 304 -16.06 -6.82 0.25
C SER A 304 -15.86 -5.33 -0.05
N LEU A 305 -14.67 -4.77 0.22
CA LEU A 305 -14.32 -3.42 -0.23
C LEU A 305 -14.27 -3.33 -1.77
N ARG A 306 -13.67 -4.32 -2.46
CA ARG A 306 -13.67 -4.37 -3.94
C ARG A 306 -15.09 -4.45 -4.49
N GLY A 307 -15.95 -5.29 -3.91
CA GLY A 307 -17.36 -5.37 -4.29
C GLY A 307 -18.11 -4.05 -4.11
N LEU A 308 -17.89 -3.38 -2.97
CA LEU A 308 -18.45 -2.06 -2.68
C LEU A 308 -18.00 -0.99 -3.69
N LEU A 309 -16.69 -0.93 -3.97
CA LEU A 309 -16.13 0.00 -4.95
C LEU A 309 -16.65 -0.30 -6.36
N ALA A 310 -16.65 -1.56 -6.79
CA ALA A 310 -17.18 -1.94 -8.09
C ALA A 310 -18.65 -1.52 -8.29
N ALA A 311 -19.45 -1.56 -7.22
CA ALA A 311 -20.86 -1.19 -7.25
C ALA A 311 -21.12 0.32 -7.13
N GLN A 312 -20.39 1.03 -6.27
CA GLN A 312 -20.73 2.42 -5.90
C GLN A 312 -19.70 3.46 -6.32
N ALA A 313 -18.45 3.08 -6.53
CA ALA A 313 -17.40 3.97 -6.98
C ALA A 313 -16.32 3.21 -7.76
N PRO A 314 -16.63 2.79 -9.00
CA PRO A 314 -15.67 2.01 -9.77
C PRO A 314 -14.40 2.84 -10.02
N PRO A 315 -13.21 2.18 -10.04
CA PRO A 315 -11.95 2.84 -10.30
C PRO A 315 -11.87 3.40 -11.73
N ILE A 316 -11.37 4.62 -11.87
CA ILE A 316 -11.15 5.34 -13.13
C ILE A 316 -9.72 5.08 -13.63
N ALA A 317 -8.76 5.20 -12.73
CA ALA A 317 -7.35 5.03 -13.03
C ALA A 317 -6.60 4.46 -11.82
N VAL A 318 -5.60 3.61 -12.11
CA VAL A 318 -4.68 3.04 -11.12
C VAL A 318 -3.25 3.21 -11.62
N ALA A 319 -2.35 3.70 -10.79
CA ALA A 319 -0.93 3.81 -11.10
C ALA A 319 -0.08 3.08 -10.06
N PHE A 320 0.78 2.17 -10.52
CA PHE A 320 1.71 1.44 -9.65
C PHE A 320 2.93 2.28 -9.31
N VAL A 321 3.29 2.32 -8.02
CA VAL A 321 4.55 2.89 -7.56
C VAL A 321 5.57 1.76 -7.46
N HIS A 322 6.51 1.65 -8.41
CA HIS A 322 7.47 0.53 -8.47
C HIS A 322 8.71 0.71 -7.58
N GLU A 323 8.83 1.86 -6.91
CA GLU A 323 9.96 2.16 -6.04
C GLU A 323 9.67 1.65 -4.61
N ARG A 324 10.43 0.63 -4.19
CA ARG A 324 10.30 -0.03 -2.88
C ARG A 324 11.27 0.53 -1.83
N ALA A 325 12.29 1.28 -2.25
CA ALA A 325 13.27 1.91 -1.38
C ALA A 325 13.30 3.40 -1.69
N GLY A 326 13.08 4.25 -0.67
CA GLY A 326 13.23 5.71 -0.78
C GLY A 326 11.95 6.53 -0.93
N VAL A 327 10.81 5.95 -1.36
CA VAL A 327 9.53 6.69 -1.44
C VAL A 327 8.88 6.84 -0.06
N PHE A 328 8.86 5.77 0.71
CA PHE A 328 8.44 5.80 2.11
C PHE A 328 9.56 5.12 2.90
N GLU A 329 10.29 5.88 3.71
CA GLU A 329 11.36 5.37 4.56
C GLU A 329 10.82 4.17 5.37
N ASP A 330 11.51 3.03 5.31
CA ASP A 330 11.18 1.78 6.03
C ASP A 330 9.86 1.06 5.66
N VAL A 331 9.22 1.37 4.52
CA VAL A 331 7.99 0.69 4.07
C VAL A 331 8.25 -0.25 2.88
N LEU A 332 8.23 -1.57 3.13
CA LEU A 332 8.39 -2.61 2.11
C LEU A 332 7.14 -2.90 1.26
N GLN A 333 6.04 -2.18 1.51
CA GLN A 333 4.74 -2.46 0.89
C GLN A 333 4.57 -1.67 -0.41
N GLU A 334 4.29 -2.37 -1.52
CA GLU A 334 3.94 -1.70 -2.78
C GLU A 334 2.60 -0.98 -2.69
N THR A 335 2.60 0.27 -3.11
CA THR A 335 1.43 1.14 -3.15
C THR A 335 0.96 1.39 -4.59
N ILE A 336 -0.30 1.80 -4.67
CA ILE A 336 -0.95 2.32 -5.87
C ILE A 336 -1.50 3.71 -5.56
N LEU A 337 -1.46 4.57 -6.56
CA LEU A 337 -2.31 5.74 -6.64
C LEU A 337 -3.58 5.31 -7.37
N ALA A 338 -4.76 5.59 -6.82
CA ALA A 338 -6.01 5.18 -7.43
C ALA A 338 -7.08 6.26 -7.31
N THR A 339 -7.81 6.47 -8.41
CA THR A 339 -8.99 7.34 -8.44
C THR A 339 -10.26 6.52 -8.69
N TYR A 340 -11.33 6.88 -8.00
CA TYR A 340 -12.65 6.22 -8.06
C TYR A 340 -13.73 7.28 -8.25
N ARG A 341 -14.77 6.99 -9.05
CA ARG A 341 -15.88 7.93 -9.25
C ARG A 341 -17.16 7.43 -8.61
N ARG A 342 -17.64 8.12 -7.58
CA ARG A 342 -18.88 7.73 -6.91
C ARG A 342 -20.08 7.86 -7.86
N GLY A 343 -20.87 6.80 -7.99
CA GLY A 343 -21.98 6.72 -8.93
C GLY A 343 -21.56 6.57 -10.39
N GLY A 344 -20.28 6.32 -10.66
CA GLY A 344 -19.80 6.00 -12.01
C GLY A 344 -20.33 4.65 -12.50
N ALA A 345 -20.58 4.53 -13.80
CA ALA A 345 -21.02 3.28 -14.44
C ALA A 345 -19.89 2.52 -15.17
N ALA A 346 -18.72 3.15 -15.32
CA ALA A 346 -17.61 2.57 -16.06
C ALA A 346 -17.06 1.33 -15.36
N ARG A 347 -17.03 0.19 -16.05
CA ARG A 347 -16.39 -1.06 -15.57
C ARG A 347 -14.96 -1.24 -16.09
N SER A 348 -14.35 -0.17 -16.61
CA SER A 348 -13.00 -0.17 -17.15
C SER A 348 -12.27 1.13 -16.83
N GLY A 349 -10.95 1.05 -16.72
CA GLY A 349 -10.11 2.20 -16.38
C GLY A 349 -8.71 2.12 -16.96
N LYS A 350 -7.93 3.18 -16.74
CA LYS A 350 -6.53 3.30 -17.18
C LYS A 350 -5.58 2.70 -16.15
N VAL A 351 -4.49 2.12 -16.62
CA VAL A 351 -3.38 1.65 -15.78
C VAL A 351 -2.09 2.33 -16.20
N GLY A 352 -1.39 2.90 -15.23
CA GLY A 352 -0.07 3.44 -15.40
C GLY A 352 0.91 2.95 -14.34
N PHE A 353 2.13 3.46 -14.42
CA PHE A 353 3.14 3.21 -13.42
C PHE A 353 4.16 4.34 -13.33
N ILE A 354 4.75 4.47 -12.16
CA ILE A 354 5.89 5.36 -11.90
C ILE A 354 7.13 4.46 -11.86
N ALA A 355 8.11 4.75 -12.72
CA ALA A 355 9.38 4.03 -12.78
C ALA A 355 10.29 4.42 -11.60
N GLN A 356 11.27 3.57 -11.27
CA GLN A 356 12.22 3.85 -10.19
C GLN A 356 13.05 5.10 -10.49
N GLY A 357 13.24 5.97 -9.49
CA GLY A 357 13.99 7.23 -9.63
C GLY A 357 13.33 8.27 -10.56
N GLY A 358 12.12 8.02 -11.05
CA GLY A 358 11.40 8.89 -11.96
C GLY A 358 10.11 9.45 -11.35
N THR A 359 9.63 10.56 -11.91
CA THR A 359 8.35 11.19 -11.53
C THR A 359 7.29 11.08 -12.62
N ALA A 360 7.68 10.62 -13.81
CA ALA A 360 6.79 10.50 -14.96
C ALA A 360 5.85 9.31 -14.80
N LEU A 361 4.56 9.53 -15.12
CA LEU A 361 3.64 8.43 -15.31
C LEU A 361 3.85 7.83 -16.70
N HIS A 362 4.16 6.54 -16.71
CA HIS A 362 4.17 5.73 -17.91
C HIS A 362 2.85 4.98 -18.03
N THR A 363 2.35 4.83 -19.26
CA THR A 363 1.14 4.04 -19.51
C THR A 363 1.47 2.56 -19.48
N ALA A 364 0.76 1.76 -18.66
CA ALA A 364 0.81 0.31 -18.72
C ALA A 364 -0.31 -0.25 -19.62
N GLY A 365 -1.45 0.43 -19.71
CA GLY A 365 -2.58 0.03 -20.55
C GLY A 365 -3.93 0.34 -19.91
N GLY A 366 -4.87 -0.59 -20.03
CA GLY A 366 -6.19 -0.49 -19.38
C GLY A 366 -6.61 -1.80 -18.72
N PHE A 367 -7.62 -1.72 -17.87
CA PHE A 367 -8.21 -2.87 -17.18
C PHE A 367 -9.74 -2.83 -17.28
N ALA A 368 -10.37 -3.97 -17.01
CA ALA A 368 -11.81 -4.04 -16.76
C ALA A 368 -12.06 -4.82 -15.48
N LEU A 369 -13.07 -4.40 -14.74
CA LEU A 369 -13.50 -5.07 -13.52
C LEU A 369 -14.05 -6.46 -13.85
N PRO A 370 -13.82 -7.45 -12.97
CA PRO A 370 -14.41 -8.77 -13.12
C PRO A 370 -15.95 -8.70 -13.08
N ALA A 371 -16.61 -9.72 -13.64
CA ALA A 371 -18.06 -9.86 -13.56
C ALA A 371 -18.51 -10.03 -12.11
N GLU A 372 -17.84 -10.93 -11.39
CA GLU A 372 -17.95 -11.13 -9.93
C GLU A 372 -17.31 -9.95 -9.19
N PRO A 373 -18.09 -9.09 -8.50
CA PRO A 373 -17.57 -7.84 -7.91
C PRO A 373 -16.47 -8.04 -6.85
N GLU A 374 -16.49 -9.16 -6.12
CA GLU A 374 -15.53 -9.44 -5.04
C GLU A 374 -14.22 -10.07 -5.55
N ALA A 375 -14.17 -10.51 -6.81
CA ALA A 375 -13.01 -11.16 -7.40
C ALA A 375 -11.80 -10.22 -7.52
N PRO A 376 -10.56 -10.76 -7.60
CA PRO A 376 -9.38 -9.94 -7.82
C PRO A 376 -9.42 -9.12 -9.10
N TRP A 377 -8.85 -7.91 -9.06
CA TRP A 377 -8.70 -7.05 -10.22
C TRP A 377 -7.37 -7.35 -10.91
N LEU A 378 -7.46 -7.75 -12.18
CA LEU A 378 -6.29 -8.09 -13.01
C LEU A 378 -5.82 -6.87 -13.80
N LEU A 379 -4.66 -6.32 -13.41
CA LEU A 379 -4.09 -5.10 -14.00
C LEU A 379 -2.73 -5.39 -14.62
N PRO A 380 -2.45 -4.91 -15.85
CA PRO A 380 -1.11 -4.97 -16.42
C PRO A 380 -0.16 -4.07 -15.63
N ARG A 381 1.01 -4.58 -15.24
CA ARG A 381 2.07 -3.78 -14.59
C ARG A 381 2.94 -3.06 -15.62
N ARG A 382 2.96 -3.57 -16.85
CA ARG A 382 3.74 -3.07 -17.98
C ARG A 382 2.97 -3.22 -19.30
N PRO A 383 3.33 -2.46 -20.35
CA PRO A 383 2.68 -2.53 -21.67
C PRO A 383 2.62 -3.92 -22.29
N ASP A 384 3.68 -4.73 -22.14
CA ASP A 384 3.78 -6.10 -22.68
C ASP A 384 2.73 -7.06 -22.09
N GLN A 385 2.16 -6.72 -20.92
CA GLN A 385 1.23 -7.59 -20.18
C GLN A 385 -0.24 -7.37 -20.54
N VAL A 386 -0.58 -6.34 -21.32
CA VAL A 386 -1.99 -6.00 -21.64
C VAL A 386 -2.72 -7.16 -22.33
N ALA A 387 -2.04 -7.85 -23.26
CA ALA A 387 -2.61 -8.99 -23.95
C ALA A 387 -2.84 -10.17 -22.99
N LEU A 388 -1.90 -10.41 -22.06
CA LEU A 388 -2.00 -11.46 -21.07
C LEU A 388 -3.18 -11.20 -20.12
N THR A 389 -3.28 -10.01 -19.52
CA THR A 389 -4.38 -9.70 -18.58
C THR A 389 -5.75 -9.73 -19.23
N ARG A 390 -5.86 -9.44 -20.53
CA ARG A 390 -7.09 -9.67 -21.30
C ARG A 390 -7.47 -11.15 -21.37
N ARG A 391 -6.52 -12.04 -21.68
CA ARG A 391 -6.76 -13.48 -21.74
C ARG A 391 -7.06 -14.08 -20.37
N LEU A 392 -6.34 -13.67 -19.33
CA LEU A 392 -6.58 -14.13 -17.96
C LEU A 392 -8.00 -13.85 -17.47
N ARG A 393 -8.60 -12.72 -17.86
CA ARG A 393 -10.01 -12.41 -17.53
C ARG A 393 -11.01 -13.36 -18.20
N ALA A 394 -10.64 -13.93 -19.35
CA ALA A 394 -11.48 -14.90 -20.06
C ALA A 394 -11.28 -16.34 -19.56
N MET A 395 -10.19 -16.61 -18.84
CA MET A 395 -9.88 -17.92 -18.27
C MET A 395 -10.73 -18.19 -17.03
N ARG A 396 -11.65 -19.15 -17.15
CA ARG A 396 -12.71 -19.37 -16.14
C ARG A 396 -12.31 -20.34 -15.04
N HIS A 397 -11.33 -21.20 -15.30
CA HIS A 397 -10.98 -22.29 -14.40
C HIS A 397 -10.03 -21.85 -13.29
N ARG A 398 -10.18 -22.46 -12.12
CA ARG A 398 -9.41 -22.25 -10.88
C ARG A 398 -8.99 -23.60 -10.30
N LEU A 399 -8.18 -23.58 -9.24
CA LEU A 399 -7.78 -24.81 -8.53
C LEU A 399 -8.99 -25.64 -8.07
N ALA A 400 -10.06 -24.97 -7.62
CA ALA A 400 -11.28 -25.63 -7.16
C ALA A 400 -11.96 -26.48 -8.24
N ASP A 401 -11.92 -26.05 -9.51
CA ASP A 401 -12.49 -26.81 -10.64
C ASP A 401 -11.76 -28.14 -10.89
N TYR A 402 -10.52 -28.25 -10.40
CA TYR A 402 -9.69 -29.45 -10.44
C TYR A 402 -9.72 -30.26 -9.14
N GLY A 403 -10.54 -29.85 -8.17
CA GLY A 403 -10.66 -30.50 -6.88
C GLY A 403 -9.57 -30.12 -5.89
N TYR A 404 -8.96 -28.94 -6.03
CA TYR A 404 -7.92 -28.45 -5.13
C TYR A 404 -8.33 -27.20 -4.36
N GLY A 405 -7.91 -27.11 -3.10
CA GLY A 405 -7.92 -25.90 -2.29
C GLY A 405 -6.54 -25.61 -1.72
N VAL A 406 -6.35 -24.44 -1.14
CA VAL A 406 -5.05 -24.00 -0.62
C VAL A 406 -5.16 -23.66 0.86
N SER A 407 -4.16 -24.06 1.65
CA SER A 407 -3.90 -23.35 2.92
C SER A 407 -2.43 -23.15 3.16
N THR A 408 -2.13 -22.20 4.03
CA THR A 408 -0.81 -22.07 4.63
C THR A 408 -0.49 -23.27 5.53
N GLY A 409 0.78 -23.65 5.61
CA GLY A 409 1.28 -24.65 6.55
C GLY A 409 0.95 -24.30 8.00
N PRO A 410 0.42 -25.25 8.79
CA PRO A 410 -0.20 -24.93 10.07
C PRO A 410 0.82 -24.54 11.17
N LEU A 411 2.10 -24.89 11.02
CA LEU A 411 3.11 -24.60 12.02
C LEU A 411 3.64 -23.15 11.91
N VAL A 412 3.22 -22.30 12.84
CA VAL A 412 3.90 -21.02 13.12
C VAL A 412 5.07 -21.29 14.07
N TRP A 413 6.22 -21.68 13.50
CA TRP A 413 7.35 -22.26 14.23
C TRP A 413 7.82 -21.42 15.43
N ASN A 414 7.80 -20.09 15.31
CA ASN A 414 8.21 -19.16 16.37
C ASN A 414 7.40 -19.30 17.66
N ARG A 415 6.17 -19.81 17.59
CA ARG A 415 5.29 -20.02 18.77
C ARG A 415 5.52 -21.36 19.46
N PHE A 416 6.37 -22.22 18.87
CA PHE A 416 6.58 -23.60 19.31
C PHE A 416 8.05 -23.99 19.30
N LYS A 417 8.96 -23.02 19.53
CA LYS A 417 10.41 -23.23 19.46
C LYS A 417 10.89 -24.30 20.44
N ASP A 418 10.26 -24.39 21.60
CA ASP A 418 10.52 -25.39 22.65
C ASP A 418 10.24 -26.83 22.22
N ARG A 419 9.49 -27.03 21.13
CA ARG A 419 9.07 -28.35 20.63
C ARG A 419 9.78 -28.78 19.36
N LEU A 420 10.70 -27.96 18.86
CA LEU A 420 11.55 -28.26 17.72
C LEU A 420 12.74 -29.10 18.20
N GLN A 421 12.94 -30.26 17.58
CA GLN A 421 13.91 -31.27 18.02
C GLN A 421 14.91 -31.58 16.90
N HIS A 422 16.19 -31.75 17.26
CA HIS A 422 17.24 -32.17 16.33
C HIS A 422 17.38 -33.69 16.20
N ALA A 423 17.07 -34.42 17.27
CA ALA A 423 17.07 -35.88 17.28
C ALA A 423 15.65 -36.42 17.10
N HIS A 424 15.52 -37.52 16.37
CA HIS A 424 14.26 -38.24 16.25
C HIS A 424 13.93 -38.94 17.59
N LYS A 425 12.73 -38.70 18.13
CA LYS A 425 12.19 -39.33 19.34
C LYS A 425 10.77 -39.81 19.07
N GLY A 426 10.27 -40.75 19.88
CA GLY A 426 8.88 -41.18 19.80
C GLY A 426 7.91 -39.99 19.93
N GLY A 427 6.88 -39.95 19.08
CA GLY A 427 5.91 -38.83 19.04
C GLY A 427 6.38 -37.59 18.28
N CYS A 428 7.55 -37.64 17.63
CA CYS A 428 8.01 -36.59 16.74
C CYS A 428 7.59 -36.83 15.29
N TYR A 429 7.24 -35.74 14.59
CA TYR A 429 6.93 -35.73 13.16
C TYR A 429 7.97 -34.89 12.41
N PRO A 430 8.31 -35.24 11.16
CA PRO A 430 9.25 -34.47 10.38
C PRO A 430 8.66 -33.08 10.07
N VAL A 431 9.49 -32.05 10.23
CA VAL A 431 9.14 -30.68 9.85
C VAL A 431 9.54 -30.46 8.40
N VAL A 432 8.58 -29.99 7.61
CA VAL A 432 8.80 -29.61 6.23
C VAL A 432 8.96 -28.10 6.16
N TRP A 433 10.21 -27.66 6.05
CA TRP A 433 10.59 -26.25 5.90
C TRP A 433 10.48 -25.78 4.46
N ALA A 434 10.32 -24.47 4.24
CA ALA A 434 10.33 -23.88 2.88
C ALA A 434 11.57 -24.24 2.06
N GLU A 435 12.72 -24.47 2.69
CA GLU A 435 13.93 -24.94 2.00
C GLU A 435 13.79 -26.34 1.39
N SER A 436 12.83 -27.16 1.85
CA SER A 436 12.57 -28.48 1.29
C SER A 436 11.92 -28.43 -0.09
N VAL A 437 11.47 -27.25 -0.53
CA VAL A 437 11.05 -26.99 -1.92
C VAL A 437 12.25 -26.37 -2.63
N THR A 438 12.90 -27.11 -3.53
CA THR A 438 14.07 -26.61 -4.25
C THR A 438 13.70 -25.63 -5.35
N SER A 439 14.67 -24.83 -5.80
CA SER A 439 14.49 -23.97 -6.98
C SER A 439 14.25 -24.77 -8.26
N SER A 440 14.60 -26.05 -8.34
CA SER A 440 14.26 -26.92 -9.46
C SER A 440 12.81 -27.43 -9.41
N GLY A 441 12.06 -27.13 -8.36
CA GLY A 441 10.69 -27.60 -8.18
C GLY A 441 10.60 -29.04 -7.64
N GLN A 442 11.65 -29.50 -6.94
CA GLN A 442 11.72 -30.82 -6.34
C GLN A 442 11.52 -30.74 -4.83
N PHE A 443 10.97 -31.81 -4.26
CA PHE A 443 10.87 -31.99 -2.82
C PHE A 443 12.12 -32.72 -2.32
N VAL A 444 12.87 -32.08 -1.43
CA VAL A 444 14.04 -32.66 -0.75
C VAL A 444 13.92 -32.32 0.72
N TRP A 445 13.63 -33.29 1.57
CA TRP A 445 13.48 -33.04 3.00
C TRP A 445 14.82 -32.60 3.62
N ARG A 446 14.91 -31.35 4.06
CA ARG A 446 16.10 -30.79 4.72
C ARG A 446 15.76 -29.68 5.72
N SER A 447 16.68 -29.45 6.64
CA SER A 447 16.59 -28.44 7.70
C SER A 447 17.97 -27.86 8.00
N GLU A 448 18.60 -27.27 6.99
CA GLU A 448 20.02 -26.86 7.05
C GLU A 448 20.18 -25.42 7.56
N LYS A 449 19.12 -24.61 7.51
CA LYS A 449 19.18 -23.21 7.94
C LYS A 449 19.26 -23.06 9.46
N ARG A 450 19.85 -21.95 9.89
CA ARG A 450 19.92 -21.55 11.31
C ARG A 450 18.52 -21.51 11.92
N ASN A 451 18.35 -22.16 13.07
CA ASN A 451 17.10 -22.33 13.82
C ASN A 451 16.07 -23.30 13.20
N HIS A 452 16.42 -24.01 12.12
CA HIS A 452 15.56 -25.06 11.61
C HIS A 452 15.92 -26.38 12.29
N ALA A 453 14.88 -27.08 12.75
CA ALA A 453 15.02 -28.41 13.32
C ALA A 453 14.25 -29.41 12.46
N PRO A 454 14.79 -30.62 12.23
CA PRO A 454 14.15 -31.62 11.38
C PRO A 454 12.87 -32.21 11.98
N TRP A 455 12.70 -32.16 13.31
CA TRP A 455 11.60 -32.85 14.00
C TRP A 455 10.78 -31.90 14.86
N PHE A 456 9.50 -32.23 15.03
CA PHE A 456 8.57 -31.54 15.89
C PHE A 456 7.85 -32.51 16.81
N GLU A 457 7.93 -32.26 18.11
CA GLU A 457 7.26 -33.04 19.14
C GLU A 457 5.77 -32.64 19.24
N ALA A 458 4.89 -33.49 18.73
CA ALA A 458 3.45 -33.24 18.75
C ALA A 458 2.79 -33.86 19.99
N ARG A 459 1.98 -33.07 20.71
CA ARG A 459 1.19 -33.52 21.86
C ARG A 459 -0.20 -33.89 21.38
N LEU A 460 -0.37 -35.14 20.94
CA LEU A 460 -1.67 -35.66 20.52
C LEU A 460 -2.58 -35.94 21.74
N PRO A 461 -3.91 -35.79 21.60
CA PRO A 461 -4.65 -35.42 20.38
C PRO A 461 -4.70 -33.90 20.11
N ARG A 462 -4.22 -33.06 21.05
CA ARG A 462 -4.32 -31.60 20.99
C ARG A 462 -3.70 -30.99 19.73
N ASP A 463 -2.57 -31.52 19.29
CA ASP A 463 -1.82 -31.02 18.14
C ASP A 463 -2.19 -31.71 16.81
N LYS A 464 -3.25 -32.53 16.77
CA LYS A 464 -3.63 -33.28 15.56
C LYS A 464 -3.81 -32.38 14.33
N TRP A 465 -4.24 -31.13 14.52
CA TRP A 465 -4.42 -30.14 13.46
C TRP A 465 -3.10 -29.68 12.78
N LEU A 466 -1.94 -29.92 13.40
CA LEU A 466 -0.62 -29.66 12.82
C LEU A 466 -0.15 -30.79 11.89
N ILE A 467 -0.72 -32.00 12.05
CA ILE A 467 -0.25 -33.20 11.36
C ILE A 467 -0.94 -33.30 10.01
N VAL A 468 -0.13 -33.17 8.96
CA VAL A 468 -0.53 -33.35 7.56
C VAL A 468 -0.33 -34.81 7.19
N THR A 469 -1.42 -35.49 6.87
CA THR A 469 -1.44 -36.94 6.56
C THR A 469 -1.78 -37.26 5.11
N ARG A 470 -1.98 -36.22 4.28
CA ARG A 470 -2.34 -36.38 2.86
C ARG A 470 -1.31 -35.71 1.95
N PRO A 471 -1.02 -36.29 0.77
CA PRO A 471 -0.17 -35.66 -0.24
C PRO A 471 -0.68 -34.27 -0.63
N CYS A 472 0.25 -33.38 -0.96
CA CYS A 472 -0.09 -32.04 -1.44
C CYS A 472 1.05 -31.45 -2.28
N VAL A 473 0.73 -30.42 -3.05
CA VAL A 473 1.75 -29.60 -3.70
C VAL A 473 2.13 -28.47 -2.74
N LEU A 474 3.39 -28.43 -2.32
CA LEU A 474 3.95 -27.37 -1.51
C LEU A 474 4.34 -26.21 -2.41
N VAL A 475 4.05 -24.97 -2.01
CA VAL A 475 4.39 -23.74 -2.74
C VAL A 475 5.08 -22.78 -1.79
N GLN A 476 6.25 -22.27 -2.15
CA GLN A 476 6.94 -21.27 -1.34
C GLN A 476 6.13 -19.99 -1.20
N ARG A 477 6.00 -19.50 0.05
CA ARG A 477 5.20 -18.31 0.35
C ARG A 477 6.03 -17.03 0.33
N THR A 478 7.31 -17.11 0.70
CA THR A 478 8.23 -15.98 0.80
C THR A 478 9.23 -15.97 -0.36
N THR A 479 8.74 -15.61 -1.53
CA THR A 479 9.56 -15.34 -2.72
C THR A 479 9.59 -13.83 -2.98
N ALA A 480 10.77 -13.24 -3.13
CA ALA A 480 10.89 -11.82 -3.47
C ALA A 480 10.42 -11.58 -4.93
N LYS A 481 10.02 -10.35 -5.28
CA LYS A 481 9.57 -10.04 -6.66
C LYS A 481 10.71 -10.04 -7.66
N GLU A 482 11.91 -9.77 -7.18
CA GLU A 482 13.17 -9.71 -7.89
C GLU A 482 13.68 -11.12 -8.22
N GLN A 483 13.18 -12.15 -7.55
CA GLN A 483 13.48 -13.53 -7.91
C GLN A 483 12.96 -13.83 -9.32
N PRO A 484 13.67 -14.66 -10.11
CA PRO A 484 13.23 -15.07 -11.44
C PRO A 484 11.82 -15.65 -11.47
N ARG A 485 11.40 -16.32 -10.38
CA ARG A 485 10.05 -16.86 -10.20
C ARG A 485 9.49 -16.50 -8.82
N ARG A 486 8.20 -16.21 -8.79
CA ARG A 486 7.36 -16.09 -7.59
C ARG A 486 6.74 -17.42 -7.19
N LEU A 487 6.40 -18.25 -8.17
CA LEU A 487 5.86 -19.57 -7.91
C LEU A 487 6.99 -20.61 -7.99
N ILE A 488 7.25 -21.24 -6.85
CA ILE A 488 8.17 -22.36 -6.72
C ILE A 488 7.41 -23.44 -5.96
N ALA A 489 7.16 -24.55 -6.64
CA ALA A 489 6.29 -25.61 -6.14
C ALA A 489 6.98 -26.97 -6.18
N ALA A 490 6.64 -27.87 -5.27
CA ALA A 490 7.06 -29.26 -5.31
C ALA A 490 5.95 -30.17 -4.80
N GLU A 491 5.79 -31.33 -5.42
CA GLU A 491 4.90 -32.36 -4.90
C GLU A 491 5.55 -33.03 -3.68
N MET A 492 4.84 -33.04 -2.55
CA MET A 492 5.22 -33.85 -1.40
C MET A 492 4.63 -35.24 -1.56
N SER A 493 5.50 -36.23 -1.73
CA SER A 493 5.12 -37.58 -2.10
C SER A 493 4.36 -38.30 -0.98
N GLU A 494 3.43 -39.17 -1.38
CA GLU A 494 2.70 -40.06 -0.46
C GLU A 494 3.63 -40.99 0.31
N ALA A 495 4.69 -41.49 -0.36
CA ALA A 495 5.68 -42.36 0.25
C ALA A 495 6.38 -41.71 1.46
N PHE A 496 6.74 -40.42 1.37
CA PHE A 496 7.38 -39.72 2.48
C PHE A 496 6.42 -39.55 3.67
N ILE A 497 5.16 -39.20 3.41
CA ILE A 497 4.15 -39.06 4.47
C ILE A 497 3.89 -40.41 5.13
N GLY A 498 3.74 -41.47 4.33
CA GLY A 498 3.50 -42.84 4.79
C GLY A 498 4.63 -43.38 5.67
N GLN A 499 5.89 -43.09 5.32
CA GLN A 499 7.07 -43.48 6.10
C GLN A 499 7.05 -42.92 7.54
N HIS A 500 6.43 -41.75 7.75
CA HIS A 500 6.41 -41.06 9.04
C HIS A 500 5.04 -41.03 9.71
N GLY A 501 3.99 -41.60 9.09
CA GLY A 501 2.62 -41.53 9.59
C GLY A 501 2.01 -40.12 9.61
N GLY A 502 2.67 -39.16 8.96
CA GLY A 502 2.31 -37.73 8.97
C GLY A 502 3.53 -36.81 8.96
N VAL A 503 3.32 -35.54 8.65
CA VAL A 503 4.37 -34.50 8.64
C VAL A 503 3.84 -33.19 9.22
N VAL A 504 4.71 -32.27 9.62
CA VAL A 504 4.33 -30.92 10.04
C VAL A 504 4.87 -29.90 9.04
N VAL A 505 3.98 -29.18 8.37
CA VAL A 505 4.36 -28.17 7.37
C VAL A 505 4.37 -26.78 8.02
N GLU A 506 5.44 -26.03 7.81
CA GLU A 506 5.60 -24.68 8.36
C GLU A 506 4.97 -23.57 7.51
N ASN A 507 4.73 -22.42 8.14
CA ASN A 507 3.89 -21.37 7.59
C ASN A 507 4.51 -20.51 6.47
N HIS A 508 5.78 -20.68 6.10
CA HIS A 508 6.37 -20.11 4.88
C HIS A 508 6.15 -20.98 3.64
N LEU A 509 5.38 -22.07 3.78
CA LEU A 509 4.80 -22.85 2.68
C LEU A 509 3.28 -22.68 2.63
N ASN A 510 2.73 -22.66 1.42
CA ASN A 510 1.35 -23.02 1.15
C ASN A 510 1.28 -24.49 0.71
N MET A 511 0.13 -25.10 0.94
CA MET A 511 -0.19 -26.47 0.59
C MET A 511 -1.43 -26.45 -0.30
N VAL A 512 -1.26 -26.82 -1.57
CA VAL A 512 -2.36 -27.07 -2.51
C VAL A 512 -2.78 -28.53 -2.33
N ARG A 513 -3.96 -28.73 -1.75
CA ARG A 513 -4.48 -30.03 -1.32
C ARG A 513 -5.70 -30.44 -2.10
N ALA A 514 -5.83 -31.73 -2.37
CA ALA A 514 -7.07 -32.29 -2.88
C ALA A 514 -8.20 -32.11 -1.85
N LEU A 515 -9.37 -31.66 -2.32
CA LEU A 515 -10.59 -31.47 -1.53
C LEU A 515 -11.35 -32.79 -1.34
N GLY A 516 -11.15 -33.74 -2.24
CA GLY A 516 -11.73 -35.09 -2.22
C GLY A 516 -10.69 -36.16 -2.55
N PRO A 517 -11.10 -37.44 -2.56
CA PRO A 517 -10.20 -38.56 -2.88
C PRO A 517 -9.72 -38.54 -4.34
N ASP A 518 -10.56 -38.08 -5.26
CA ASP A 518 -10.30 -38.14 -6.71
C ASP A 518 -10.25 -36.73 -7.34
N PRO A 519 -9.10 -36.02 -7.26
CA PRO A 519 -8.93 -34.75 -7.94
C PRO A 519 -8.94 -34.94 -9.46
N ARG A 520 -9.44 -33.96 -10.21
CA ARG A 520 -9.57 -34.03 -11.68
C ARG A 520 -8.26 -33.83 -12.43
N ALA A 521 -7.18 -33.50 -11.71
CA ALA A 521 -5.83 -33.42 -12.22
C ALA A 521 -4.86 -34.03 -11.19
N PRO A 522 -3.82 -34.77 -11.60
CA PRO A 522 -2.78 -35.25 -10.67
C PRO A 522 -2.00 -34.11 -10.00
N ALA A 523 -1.50 -34.32 -8.78
CA ALA A 523 -0.71 -33.33 -8.05
C ALA A 523 0.57 -32.95 -8.80
N ALA A 524 1.24 -33.91 -9.45
CA ALA A 524 2.38 -33.67 -10.33
C ALA A 524 2.08 -32.66 -11.47
N VAL A 525 0.86 -32.69 -12.03
CA VAL A 525 0.44 -31.73 -13.07
C VAL A 525 0.28 -30.33 -12.48
N ILE A 526 -0.31 -30.22 -11.29
CA ILE A 526 -0.44 -28.94 -10.58
C ILE A 526 0.95 -28.38 -10.23
N ALA A 527 1.88 -29.21 -9.75
CA ALA A 527 3.25 -28.80 -9.47
C ALA A 527 3.98 -28.33 -10.73
N ALA A 528 3.87 -29.06 -11.85
CA ALA A 528 4.45 -28.66 -13.13
C ALA A 528 3.87 -27.33 -13.64
N LEU A 529 2.55 -27.15 -13.52
CA LEU A 529 1.86 -25.93 -13.89
C LEU A 529 2.35 -24.73 -13.07
N LEU A 530 2.40 -24.85 -11.74
CA LEU A 530 2.81 -23.77 -10.85
C LEU A 530 4.30 -23.39 -11.03
N ASN A 531 5.16 -24.29 -11.52
CA ASN A 531 6.56 -23.98 -11.80
C ASN A 531 6.80 -23.33 -13.19
N ASN A 532 5.77 -23.19 -14.02
CA ASN A 532 5.88 -22.68 -15.38
C ASN A 532 5.92 -21.15 -15.44
N ALA A 533 6.75 -20.62 -16.37
CA ALA A 533 6.95 -19.18 -16.53
C ALA A 533 5.70 -18.39 -16.94
N ALA A 534 4.80 -18.97 -17.75
CA ALA A 534 3.56 -18.29 -18.15
C ALA A 534 2.58 -18.17 -16.96
N VAL A 535 2.54 -19.19 -16.09
CA VAL A 535 1.75 -19.19 -14.86
C VAL A 535 2.32 -18.21 -13.84
N ASP A 536 3.65 -18.13 -13.73
CA ASP A 536 4.32 -17.12 -12.92
C ASP A 536 4.02 -15.70 -13.39
N ALA A 537 4.06 -15.45 -14.71
CA ALA A 537 3.70 -14.17 -15.30
C ALA A 537 2.22 -13.82 -15.05
N ALA A 538 1.33 -14.82 -15.12
CA ALA A 538 -0.07 -14.65 -14.76
C ALA A 538 -0.23 -14.27 -13.28
N PHE A 539 0.41 -15.01 -12.38
CA PHE A 539 0.38 -14.76 -10.94
C PHE A 539 0.89 -13.36 -10.58
N ARG A 540 1.95 -12.88 -11.24
CA ARG A 540 2.47 -11.51 -11.04
C ARG A 540 1.46 -10.41 -11.42
N CYS A 541 0.51 -10.69 -12.31
CA CYS A 541 -0.58 -9.76 -12.66
C CYS A 541 -1.68 -9.71 -11.58
N ILE A 542 -1.79 -10.75 -10.75
CA ILE A 542 -2.77 -10.84 -9.64
C ILE A 542 -2.15 -10.36 -8.34
N ASN A 543 -0.89 -10.74 -8.10
CA ASN A 543 -0.28 -10.65 -6.79
C ASN A 543 -0.15 -9.18 -6.30
N GLY A 544 -0.93 -8.86 -5.28
CA GLY A 544 -0.94 -7.59 -4.55
C GLY A 544 -0.28 -7.69 -3.17
N SER A 545 0.25 -8.84 -2.81
CA SER A 545 0.95 -9.09 -1.54
C SER A 545 2.45 -9.30 -1.74
N VAL A 546 3.24 -8.97 -0.71
CA VAL A 546 4.68 -9.28 -0.66
C VAL A 546 4.90 -10.81 -0.69
N ALA A 547 3.99 -11.57 -0.08
CA ALA A 547 4.01 -13.04 -0.08
C ALA A 547 3.09 -13.63 -1.16
N VAL A 548 3.26 -14.92 -1.45
CA VAL A 548 2.30 -15.71 -2.26
C VAL A 548 1.11 -16.07 -1.36
N SER A 549 -0.04 -15.43 -1.55
CA SER A 549 -1.23 -15.70 -0.74
C SER A 549 -1.91 -17.01 -1.15
N ALA A 550 -2.47 -17.76 -0.19
CA ALA A 550 -3.32 -18.92 -0.48
C ALA A 550 -4.54 -18.52 -1.34
N PHE A 551 -5.18 -17.41 -1.01
CA PHE A 551 -6.32 -16.89 -1.77
C PHE A 551 -5.93 -16.50 -3.21
N GLU A 552 -4.76 -15.88 -3.40
CA GLU A 552 -4.32 -15.49 -4.76
C GLU A 552 -3.98 -16.72 -5.62
N LEU A 553 -3.52 -17.81 -5.00
CA LEU A 553 -3.34 -19.10 -5.69
C LEU A 553 -4.69 -19.72 -6.06
N GLU A 554 -5.68 -19.66 -5.19
CA GLU A 554 -7.05 -20.14 -5.47
C GLU A 554 -7.71 -19.35 -6.60
N GLU A 555 -7.46 -18.04 -6.66
CA GLU A 555 -7.99 -17.13 -7.67
C GLU A 555 -7.17 -17.09 -8.98
N LEU A 556 -6.06 -17.82 -9.06
CA LEU A 556 -5.21 -17.87 -10.25
C LEU A 556 -5.94 -18.54 -11.42
N PRO A 557 -6.13 -17.87 -12.57
CA PRO A 557 -6.73 -18.50 -13.74
C PRO A 557 -5.84 -19.61 -14.27
N LEU A 558 -6.43 -20.79 -14.43
CA LEU A 558 -5.76 -22.01 -14.92
C LEU A 558 -6.28 -22.39 -16.31
N PRO A 559 -5.50 -23.16 -17.10
CA PRO A 559 -5.95 -23.67 -18.40
C PRO A 559 -7.25 -24.47 -18.30
N ALA A 560 -7.96 -24.62 -19.42
CA ALA A 560 -9.18 -25.43 -19.51
C ALA A 560 -8.94 -26.94 -19.27
N PRO A 561 -9.99 -27.70 -18.89
CA PRO A 561 -9.88 -29.14 -18.60
C PRO A 561 -9.25 -29.98 -19.72
N THR A 562 -9.50 -29.63 -20.99
CA THR A 562 -8.89 -30.30 -22.15
C THR A 562 -7.37 -30.16 -22.18
N VAL A 563 -6.85 -28.98 -21.84
CA VAL A 563 -5.40 -28.72 -21.71
C VAL A 563 -4.85 -29.48 -20.51
N MET A 564 -5.56 -29.46 -19.38
CA MET A 564 -5.13 -30.16 -18.17
C MET A 564 -5.05 -31.69 -18.37
N ALA A 565 -6.01 -32.28 -19.08
CA ALA A 565 -5.98 -33.69 -19.46
C ALA A 565 -4.80 -34.03 -20.37
N ARG A 566 -4.46 -33.14 -21.31
CA ARG A 566 -3.25 -33.29 -22.15
C ARG A 566 -1.97 -33.23 -21.31
N LEU A 567 -1.89 -32.31 -20.36
CA LEU A 567 -0.75 -32.21 -19.44
C LEU A 567 -0.62 -33.47 -18.58
N ALA A 568 -1.73 -34.02 -18.08
CA ALA A 568 -1.73 -35.27 -17.32
C ALA A 568 -1.14 -36.44 -18.14
N LYS A 569 -1.52 -36.58 -19.41
CA LYS A 569 -0.93 -37.60 -20.31
C LYS A 569 0.57 -37.41 -20.50
N LEU A 570 1.04 -36.17 -20.66
CA LEU A 570 2.47 -35.87 -20.82
C LEU A 570 3.27 -36.16 -19.55
N VAL A 571 2.75 -35.78 -18.39
CA VAL A 571 3.39 -36.05 -17.10
C VAL A 571 3.45 -37.57 -16.84
N ALA A 572 2.36 -38.30 -17.10
CA ALA A 572 2.33 -39.75 -16.97
C ALA A 572 3.31 -40.47 -17.92
N ALA A 573 3.56 -39.89 -19.10
CA ALA A 573 4.53 -40.40 -20.07
C ALA A 573 5.99 -39.98 -19.78
N GLY A 574 6.26 -39.25 -18.69
CA GLY A 574 7.60 -38.75 -18.37
C GLY A 574 8.15 -37.76 -19.40
N ALA A 575 7.27 -36.99 -20.05
CA ALA A 575 7.66 -36.04 -21.08
C ALA A 575 8.64 -34.98 -20.53
N PRO A 576 9.60 -34.50 -21.34
CA PRO A 576 10.56 -33.49 -20.91
C PRO A 576 9.86 -32.17 -20.57
N ALA A 577 10.42 -31.41 -19.62
CA ALA A 577 9.86 -30.12 -19.15
C ALA A 577 9.49 -29.17 -20.31
N LYS A 578 10.33 -29.11 -21.35
CA LYS A 578 10.10 -28.28 -22.55
C LYS A 578 8.77 -28.58 -23.25
N ALA A 579 8.31 -29.83 -23.24
CA ALA A 579 7.03 -30.22 -23.84
C ALA A 579 5.85 -29.70 -23.01
N LEU A 580 5.94 -29.80 -21.69
CA LEU A 580 4.95 -29.24 -20.76
C LEU A 580 4.91 -27.70 -20.91
N ASP A 581 6.07 -27.06 -20.93
CA ASP A 581 6.19 -25.61 -21.06
C ASP A 581 5.53 -25.08 -22.33
N SER A 582 5.73 -25.78 -23.45
CA SER A 582 5.14 -25.41 -24.73
C SER A 582 3.61 -25.47 -24.70
N VAL A 583 3.04 -26.51 -24.07
CA VAL A 583 1.58 -26.67 -23.94
C VAL A 583 0.99 -25.60 -23.02
N ILE A 584 1.63 -25.35 -21.87
CA ILE A 584 1.16 -24.34 -20.90
C ILE A 584 1.28 -22.94 -21.48
N ALA A 585 2.42 -22.57 -22.07
CA ALA A 585 2.62 -21.27 -22.68
C ALA A 585 1.59 -20.99 -23.79
N ALA A 586 1.30 -21.99 -24.63
CA ALA A 586 0.28 -21.89 -25.66
C ALA A 586 -1.13 -21.66 -25.08
N ALA A 587 -1.45 -22.28 -23.94
CA ALA A 587 -2.73 -22.08 -23.26
C ALA A 587 -2.88 -20.63 -22.76
N TYR A 588 -1.85 -20.05 -22.13
CA TYR A 588 -1.89 -18.65 -21.67
C TYR A 588 -1.76 -17.63 -22.82
N ALA A 589 -1.18 -18.02 -23.95
CA ALA A 589 -1.10 -17.19 -25.16
C ALA A 589 -2.44 -17.10 -25.90
N ARG A 590 -3.27 -18.15 -25.85
CA ARG A 590 -4.61 -18.19 -26.47
C ARG A 590 -5.74 -17.82 -25.51
N GLY A 591 -5.60 -18.14 -24.22
CA GLY A 591 -6.71 -18.14 -23.26
C GLY A 591 -7.69 -19.27 -23.54
N ASP A 592 -8.89 -19.22 -22.94
CA ASP A 592 -9.95 -20.22 -23.18
C ASP A 592 -10.54 -20.13 -24.60
N ALA A 593 -10.19 -19.10 -25.38
CA ALA A 593 -10.53 -18.98 -26.79
C ALA A 593 -9.55 -19.81 -27.65
N ALA A 594 -9.83 -21.11 -27.76
CA ALA A 594 -9.42 -22.06 -28.82
C ALA A 594 -9.07 -23.43 -28.24
N VAL A 595 -10.11 -24.22 -27.95
CA VAL A 595 -10.08 -25.65 -28.27
C VAL A 595 -11.40 -25.91 -29.01
N PRO A 596 -11.41 -25.96 -30.35
CA PRO A 596 -12.50 -26.64 -31.04
C PRO A 596 -12.60 -28.04 -30.44
N SER A 597 -13.83 -28.44 -30.11
CA SER A 597 -14.21 -29.77 -29.63
C SER A 597 -13.50 -30.89 -30.37
#